data_AF-A0A8S3BRA1-F1
#
_entry.id   AF-A0A8S3BRA1-F1
#
_cell.length_a   1.000
_cell.length_b   1.000
_cell.length_c   1.000
_cell.angle_alpha   90.00
_cell.angle_beta   90.00
_cell.angle_gamma   90.00
#
_symmetry.space_group_name_H-M   'P 1'
#
loop_
_entity.id
_entity.type
_entity.pdbx_description
1 polymer ?
#
loop_
_entity_poly.entity_id
_entity_poly.type
_entity_poly.pdbx_seq_one_letter_code
_entity_poly.pdbx_strand_id
1 'polypeptide(L)' 'MFILGVVDVFLDRRLTRDDGRGLGQGILDNREVISTFKILF' A
#
# COMPACT_ATOMS: atom_id res chain seq x y z
N MET A 1 -15.91 -4.17 11.98
CA MET A 1 -16.00 -3.13 13.02
C MET A 1 -15.19 -1.96 12.50
N PHE A 2 -15.82 -0.81 12.21
CA PHE A 2 -15.11 0.40 11.78
C PHE A 2 -15.05 1.37 12.95
N ILE A 3 -13.90 2.03 13.13
CA ILE A 3 -13.67 2.99 14.23
C ILE A 3 -13.90 4.39 13.66
N LEU A 4 -14.78 5.18 14.27
CA LEU A 4 -15.05 6.56 13.86
C LEU A 4 -13.84 7.45 14.19
N GLY A 5 -13.50 8.36 13.28
CA GLY A 5 -12.44 9.34 13.49
C GLY A 5 -11.02 8.83 13.22
N VAL A 6 -10.86 7.73 12.47
CA VAL A 6 -9.54 7.18 12.11
C VAL A 6 -9.26 7.37 10.62
N VAL A 7 -8.02 7.72 10.30
CA VAL A 7 -7.48 7.77 8.94
C VAL A 7 -6.24 6.87 8.88
N ASP A 8 -6.30 5.84 8.03
CA ASP A 8 -5.20 4.91 7.79
C ASP A 8 -4.51 5.20 6.46
N VAL A 9 -3.18 5.02 6.42
CA VAL A 9 -2.37 5.14 5.20
C VAL A 9 -1.51 3.89 5.04
N PHE A 10 -1.65 3.21 3.90
CA PHE A 10 -0.76 2.12 3.51
C PHE A 10 0.38 2.68 2.67
N LEU A 11 1.62 2.50 3.13
CA LEU A 11 2.80 3.11 2.51
C LEU A 11 3.36 2.28 1.34
N ASP A 12 3.33 0.96 1.46
CA ASP A 12 3.82 0.05 0.44
C ASP A 12 3.11 -1.30 0.56
N ARG A 13 3.18 -2.10 -0.49
CA ARG A 13 2.71 -3.48 -0.51
C ARG A 13 3.68 -4.38 -1.26
N ARG A 14 4.04 -5.50 -0.62
CA ARG A 14 4.77 -6.60 -1.24
C ARG A 14 3.83 -7.77 -1.40
N LEU A 15 3.55 -8.17 -2.63
CA LEU A 15 2.58 -9.23 -2.95
C LEU A 15 3.32 -10.36 -3.64
N THR A 16 3.32 -11.55 -3.04
CA THR A 16 4.08 -12.69 -3.58
C THR A 16 3.33 -13.48 -4.65
N ARG A 17 2.06 -13.15 -4.92
CA ARG A 17 1.20 -13.88 -5.85
C ARG A 17 0.56 -12.94 -6.85
N ASP A 18 0.42 -13.43 -8.08
CA ASP A 18 -0.38 -12.80 -9.13
C ASP A 18 -1.87 -12.83 -8.75
N ASP A 19 -2.63 -11.84 -9.21
CA ASP A 19 -4.06 -11.71 -8.93
C ASP A 19 -4.96 -12.12 -10.12
N GLY A 20 -4.40 -12.76 -11.14
CA GLY A 20 -5.14 -13.35 -12.26
C GLY A 20 -5.63 -12.33 -13.28
N ARG A 21 -5.06 -11.12 -13.31
CA ARG A 21 -5.50 -10.03 -14.20
C ARG A 21 -4.54 -9.73 -15.35
N GLY A 22 -3.65 -10.67 -15.66
CA GLY A 22 -2.80 -10.64 -16.85
C GLY A 22 -1.40 -10.05 -16.64
N LEU A 23 -1.01 -9.74 -15.40
CA LEU A 23 0.37 -9.33 -15.09
C LEU A 23 1.32 -10.54 -15.02
N GLY A 24 0.83 -11.70 -14.56
CA GLY A 24 1.57 -12.96 -14.53
C GLY A 24 2.59 -13.07 -13.40
N GLN A 25 2.57 -12.14 -12.42
CA GLN A 25 3.50 -12.12 -11.30
C GLN A 25 2.94 -11.33 -10.12
N GLY A 26 3.49 -11.59 -8.93
CA GLY A 26 3.32 -10.70 -7.78
C GLY A 26 4.19 -9.43 -7.90
N ILE A 27 4.07 -8.53 -6.92
CA ILE A 27 4.89 -7.32 -6.78
C ILE A 27 5.98 -7.59 -5.74
N LEU A 28 7.22 -7.79 -6.21
CA LEU A 28 8.38 -8.19 -5.40
C LEU A 28 9.59 -7.26 -5.56
N ASP A 29 9.43 -6.17 -6.28
CA ASP A 29 10.46 -5.22 -6.71
C ASP A 29 10.45 -3.93 -5.89
N ASN A 30 9.89 -3.97 -4.67
CA ASN A 30 9.91 -2.84 -3.74
C ASN A 30 11.33 -2.28 -3.56
N ARG A 31 11.44 -0.95 -3.48
CA ARG A 31 12.66 -0.22 -3.15
C ARG A 31 12.39 0.72 -1.99
N GLU A 32 13.44 1.16 -1.32
CA GLU A 32 13.31 2.15 -0.25
C GLU A 32 12.71 3.46 -0.78
N VAL A 33 11.66 3.95 -0.11
CA VAL A 33 10.95 5.19 -0.45
C VAL A 33 10.66 5.97 0.83
N ILE A 34 11.01 7.25 0.85
CA ILE A 34 10.66 8.18 1.93
C ILE A 34 9.27 8.75 1.62
N SER A 35 8.28 8.45 2.47
CA SER A 35 6.94 9.05 2.41
C SER A 35 6.83 10.18 3.43
N THR A 36 6.33 11.34 3.03
CA THR A 36 6.16 12.51 3.93
C THR A 36 4.80 13.14 3.72
N PHE A 37 4.13 13.51 4.81
CA PHE A 37 2.76 14.04 4.79
C PHE A 37 2.66 15.33 5.61
N LYS A 38 1.76 16.22 5.21
CA LYS A 38 1.25 17.31 6.06
C LYS A 38 -0.24 17.07 6.25
N ILE A 39 -0.68 17.03 7.51
CA ILE A 39 -2.09 17.00 7.85
C ILE A 39 -2.50 18.44 8.17
N LEU A 40 -3.49 18.94 7.45
CA LEU A 40 -4.05 20.28 7.62
C LEU A 40 -5.52 20.14 8.00
N PHE A 41 -6.02 21.11 8.75
CA PHE A 41 -7.41 21.19 9.22
C PHE A 41 -8.07 22.44 8.64
#